data_AF-A0A8S3SU77-F1
#
_entry.id   AF-A0A8S3SU77-F1
#
_cell.length_a   1.000
_cell.length_b   1.000
_cell.length_c   1.000
_cell.angle_alpha   90.00
_cell.angle_beta   90.00
_cell.angle_gamma   90.00
#
_symmetry.space_group_name_H-M   'P 1'
#
loop_
_entity.id
_entity.type
_entity.pdbx_description
1 polymer ?
#
loop_
_entity_poly.entity_id
_entity_poly.type
_entity_poly.pdbx_seq_one_letter_code
_entity_poly.pdbx_strand_id
1 'polypeptide(L)'
;MNLIKSFFELNWVPFLESMCEEMGFESDASKLFAKRCKDHHKSWRLLLIFHLGSLQELVLPYVRHCLLLKSTPSAKGFLGFNARFYSSKEYPNLTYLMDQVGKYSQGIINLRMATRRNNASLLRSSMYMTKELFHGRQHPKYQIIELYDAIQYKMMPEDVRQLYDDYSSITTSGNYSLGEDFDFVLEEKNKQLKSWIPKGVPTDEIWQTVCRNITLLENIKDRSLSV
;
A
#
# COMPACT_ATOMS: atom_id res chain seq x y z
N MET A 1 -2.77 -5.92 6.55
CA MET A 1 -1.39 -5.74 7.07
C MET A 1 -1.08 -4.25 7.24
N ASN A 2 -0.73 -3.75 8.43
CA ASN A 2 -0.51 -2.30 8.63
C ASN A 2 0.96 -1.89 8.46
N LEU A 3 1.49 -2.05 7.24
CA LEU A 3 2.88 -1.69 6.92
C LEU A 3 3.16 -0.19 7.10
N ILE A 4 2.20 0.68 6.76
CA ILE A 4 2.36 2.13 6.92
C ILE A 4 2.60 2.47 8.40
N LYS A 5 1.80 1.92 9.31
CA LYS A 5 2.01 2.13 10.75
C LYS A 5 3.36 1.59 11.22
N SER A 6 3.83 0.49 10.64
CA SER A 6 5.13 -0.10 10.94
C SER A 6 6.27 0.80 10.49
N PHE A 7 6.15 1.32 9.28
CA PHE A 7 7.06 2.31 8.74
C PHE A 7 7.09 3.58 9.61
N PHE A 8 5.92 4.04 10.04
CA PHE A 8 5.77 5.25 10.83
C PHE A 8 6.38 5.13 12.22
N GLU A 9 6.19 4.00 12.89
CA GLU A 9 6.79 3.77 14.21
C GLU A 9 8.31 3.67 14.15
N LEU A 10 8.85 2.96 13.14
CA LEU A 10 10.30 2.82 12.95
C LEU A 10 10.97 4.16 12.64
N ASN A 11 10.32 4.97 11.81
CA ASN A 11 10.87 6.23 11.32
C ASN A 11 10.35 7.47 12.07
N TRP A 12 9.69 7.27 13.23
CA TRP A 12 9.08 8.38 13.97
C TRP A 12 10.11 9.42 14.38
N VAL A 13 11.09 9.00 15.18
CA VAL A 13 12.13 9.89 15.71
C VAL A 13 13.10 10.37 14.63
N PRO A 14 13.56 9.53 13.67
CA PRO A 14 14.52 9.98 12.67
C PRO A 14 13.99 11.03 11.68
N PHE A 15 12.71 10.96 11.29
CA PHE A 15 12.19 11.79 10.20
C PHE A 15 10.76 12.29 10.42
N LEU A 16 9.86 11.40 10.82
CA LEU A 16 8.43 11.63 10.65
C LEU A 16 7.85 12.58 11.70
N GLU A 17 8.45 12.68 12.89
CA GLU A 17 8.02 13.61 13.93
C GLU A 17 8.16 15.05 13.44
N SER A 18 9.38 15.48 13.10
CA SER A 18 9.63 16.82 12.57
C SER A 18 8.88 17.08 11.27
N MET A 19 8.80 16.10 10.37
CA MET A 19 7.99 16.24 9.15
C MET A 19 6.51 16.47 9.48
N CYS A 20 5.96 15.78 10.48
CA CYS A 20 4.56 15.99 10.87
C CYS A 20 4.35 17.38 11.49
N GLU A 21 5.29 17.90 12.26
CA GLU A 21 5.23 19.26 12.81
C GLU A 21 5.16 20.30 11.68
N GLU A 22 6.03 20.21 10.67
CA GLU A 22 6.00 21.07 9.49
C GLU A 22 4.70 20.96 8.67
N MET A 23 4.01 19.82 8.78
CA MET A 23 2.72 19.58 8.13
C MET A 23 1.52 20.02 8.99
N GLY A 24 1.75 20.71 10.11
CA GLY A 24 0.73 21.27 11.01
C GLY A 24 0.25 20.33 12.12
N PHE A 25 0.93 19.22 12.37
CA PHE A 25 0.67 18.36 13.54
C PHE A 25 1.50 18.82 14.74
N GLU A 26 1.15 19.97 15.30
CA GLU A 26 1.95 20.64 16.34
C GLU A 26 1.73 20.06 17.75
N SER A 27 0.49 19.66 18.09
CA SER A 27 0.17 19.14 19.42
C SER A 27 0.54 17.65 19.57
N ASP A 28 0.88 17.22 20.80
CA ASP A 28 1.16 15.80 21.10
C ASP A 28 0.02 14.87 20.71
N ALA A 29 -1.22 15.31 20.87
CA ALA A 29 -2.40 14.56 20.46
C ALA A 29 -2.45 14.37 18.93
N SER A 30 -2.13 15.43 18.17
CA SER A 30 -2.10 15.39 16.70
C SER A 30 -0.93 14.57 16.17
N LYS A 31 0.26 14.67 16.79
CA LYS A 31 1.43 13.83 16.53
C LYS A 31 1.13 12.36 16.78
N LEU A 32 0.49 12.05 17.92
CA LEU A 32 0.07 10.69 18.24
C LEU A 32 -0.99 10.16 17.26
N PHE A 33 -1.88 11.02 16.78
CA PHE A 33 -2.85 10.68 15.74
C PHE A 33 -2.15 10.28 14.43
N ALA A 34 -1.15 11.07 13.98
CA ALA A 34 -0.35 10.79 12.79
C ALA A 34 0.48 9.51 12.96
N LYS A 35 1.23 9.38 14.07
CA LYS A 35 2.06 8.20 14.40
C LYS A 35 1.28 6.89 14.39
N ARG A 36 0.07 6.91 14.95
CA ARG A 36 -0.79 5.71 15.02
C ARG A 36 -1.47 5.38 13.69
N CYS A 37 -1.33 6.23 12.68
CA CYS A 37 -1.99 6.13 11.39
C CYS A 37 -3.51 5.94 11.52
N LYS A 38 -4.16 6.75 12.37
CA LYS A 38 -5.61 6.64 12.63
C LYS A 38 -6.46 6.92 11.39
N ASP A 39 -5.99 7.76 10.48
CA ASP A 39 -6.62 8.07 9.20
C ASP A 39 -5.73 7.57 8.06
N HIS A 40 -6.23 6.58 7.33
CA HIS A 40 -5.48 5.94 6.26
C HIS A 40 -5.15 6.90 5.10
N HIS A 41 -6.04 7.81 4.75
CA HIS A 41 -5.83 8.77 3.67
C HIS A 41 -4.75 9.78 4.03
N LYS A 42 -4.76 10.31 5.26
CA LYS A 42 -3.73 11.22 5.76
C LYS A 42 -2.38 10.52 5.89
N SER A 43 -2.34 9.31 6.45
CA SER A 43 -1.10 8.55 6.57
C SER A 43 -0.50 8.20 5.21
N TRP A 44 -1.34 7.90 4.22
CA TRP A 44 -0.86 7.71 2.85
C TRP A 44 -0.24 8.99 2.25
N ARG A 45 -0.90 10.14 2.42
CA ARG A 45 -0.35 11.42 1.94
C ARG A 45 1.00 11.73 2.60
N LEU A 46 1.11 11.53 3.92
CA LEU A 46 2.35 11.70 4.65
C LEU A 46 3.46 10.74 4.16
N LEU A 47 3.12 9.48 3.87
CA LEU A 47 4.07 8.53 3.28
C LEU A 47 4.58 9.00 1.90
N LEU A 48 3.69 9.52 1.04
CA LEU A 48 4.08 10.03 -0.28
C LEU A 48 4.97 11.28 -0.18
N ILE A 49 4.66 12.18 0.75
CA ILE A 49 5.49 13.37 1.02
C ILE A 49 6.88 12.95 1.49
N PHE A 50 6.95 12.04 2.48
CA PHE A 50 8.21 11.46 2.92
C PHE A 50 8.99 10.85 1.75
N HIS A 51 8.33 10.02 0.93
CA HIS A 51 8.97 9.28 -0.16
C HIS A 51 9.56 10.24 -1.22
N LEU A 52 8.77 11.20 -1.69
CA LEU A 52 9.20 12.15 -2.70
C LEU A 52 10.27 13.11 -2.18
N GLY A 53 10.08 13.67 -0.98
CA GLY A 53 11.05 14.58 -0.37
C GLY A 53 12.39 13.89 -0.11
N SER A 54 12.36 12.68 0.46
CA SER A 54 13.59 11.91 0.71
C SER A 54 14.30 11.51 -0.58
N LEU A 55 13.56 11.19 -1.64
CA LEU A 55 14.16 10.89 -2.95
C LEU A 55 14.84 12.13 -3.55
N GLN A 56 14.27 13.33 -3.39
CA GLN A 56 14.89 14.58 -3.82
C GLN A 56 16.21 14.83 -3.09
N GLU A 57 16.24 14.60 -1.77
CA GLU A 57 17.46 14.71 -0.96
C GLU A 57 18.53 13.70 -1.39
N LEU A 58 18.14 12.47 -1.76
CA LEU A 58 19.07 11.45 -2.27
C LEU A 58 19.63 11.79 -3.67
N VAL A 59 18.82 12.41 -4.53
CA VAL A 59 19.23 12.80 -5.89
C VAL A 59 20.21 13.96 -5.88
N LEU A 60 20.12 14.87 -4.90
CA LEU A 60 20.95 16.07 -4.84
C LEU A 60 22.47 15.80 -4.82
N PRO A 61 23.01 14.89 -3.98
CA PRO A 61 24.43 14.50 -4.03
C PRO A 61 24.85 13.94 -5.39
N TYR A 62 23.99 13.14 -6.04
CA TYR A 62 24.27 12.58 -7.35
C TYR A 62 24.35 13.66 -8.44
N VAL A 63 23.43 14.62 -8.43
CA VAL A 63 23.45 15.75 -9.37
C VAL A 63 24.70 16.60 -9.16
N ARG A 64 25.07 16.89 -7.90
CA ARG A 64 26.31 17.60 -7.58
C ARG A 64 27.55 16.85 -8.08
N HIS A 65 27.59 15.53 -7.93
CA HIS A 65 28.66 14.70 -8.46
C HIS A 65 28.76 14.78 -10.00
N CYS A 66 27.62 14.73 -10.69
CA CYS A 66 27.56 14.87 -12.14
C CYS A 66 28.05 16.26 -12.62
N LEU A 67 27.70 17.32 -11.89
CA LEU A 67 28.15 18.68 -12.19
C LEU A 67 29.67 18.81 -12.05
N LEU A 68 30.27 18.23 -11.00
CA LEU A 68 31.72 18.21 -10.81
C LEU A 68 32.45 17.48 -11.95
N LEU A 69 31.87 16.37 -12.42
CA LEU A 69 32.41 15.56 -13.52
C LEU A 69 32.03 16.07 -14.91
N LYS A 70 31.24 17.14 -15.01
CA LYS A 70 30.67 17.65 -16.27
C LYS A 70 29.95 16.57 -17.09
N SER A 71 29.27 15.65 -16.41
CA SER A 71 28.52 14.55 -17.01
C SER A 71 27.02 14.77 -16.90
N THR A 72 26.23 14.24 -17.84
CA THR A 72 24.77 14.31 -17.79
C THR A 72 24.20 13.34 -16.74
N PRO A 73 23.32 13.78 -15.82
CA PRO A 73 22.63 12.88 -14.89
C PRO A 73 21.74 11.86 -15.62
N SER A 74 21.71 10.63 -15.13
CA SER A 74 20.82 9.57 -15.64
C SER A 74 20.30 8.69 -14.49
N ALA A 75 19.16 8.03 -14.70
CA ALA A 75 18.62 7.09 -13.71
C ALA A 75 19.59 5.94 -13.41
N LYS A 76 20.23 5.38 -14.45
CA LYS A 76 21.26 4.33 -14.29
C LYS A 76 22.45 4.84 -13.47
N GLY A 77 22.89 6.07 -13.73
CA GLY A 77 23.96 6.70 -12.97
C GLY A 77 23.58 6.95 -11.52
N PHE A 78 22.35 7.38 -11.24
CA PHE A 78 21.83 7.56 -9.89
C PHE A 78 21.83 6.25 -9.09
N LEU A 79 21.28 5.17 -9.66
CA LEU A 79 21.28 3.86 -9.03
C LEU A 79 22.71 3.35 -8.77
N GLY A 80 23.60 3.50 -9.75
CA GLY A 80 25.01 3.14 -9.63
C GLY A 80 25.76 3.98 -8.60
N PHE A 81 25.40 5.26 -8.45
CA PHE A 81 25.94 6.16 -7.43
C PHE A 81 25.50 5.74 -6.03
N ASN A 82 24.21 5.47 -5.83
CA ASN A 82 23.69 5.00 -4.54
C ASN A 82 24.21 3.61 -4.15
N ALA A 83 24.45 2.72 -5.10
CA ALA A 83 25.08 1.42 -4.84
C ALA A 83 26.46 1.55 -4.17
N ARG A 84 27.18 2.66 -4.42
CA ARG A 84 28.46 2.93 -3.74
C ARG A 84 28.27 3.23 -2.26
N PHE A 85 27.17 3.87 -1.85
CA PHE A 85 26.88 4.13 -0.43
C PHE A 85 26.78 2.85 0.41
N TYR A 86 26.15 1.82 -0.17
CA TYR A 86 26.08 0.49 0.45
C TYR A 86 27.43 -0.19 0.57
N SER A 87 28.32 0.06 -0.40
CA SER A 87 29.62 -0.60 -0.51
C SER A 87 30.68 0.05 0.38
N SER A 88 30.71 1.39 0.45
CA SER A 88 31.75 2.14 1.16
C SER A 88 31.48 2.35 2.64
N LYS A 89 30.21 2.21 3.10
CA LYS A 89 29.75 2.62 4.45
C LYS A 89 30.09 4.08 4.83
N GLU A 90 30.52 4.88 3.86
CA GLU A 90 31.04 6.22 4.06
C GLU A 90 29.93 7.22 4.45
N TYR A 91 28.70 6.94 4.03
CA TYR A 91 27.54 7.81 4.24
C TYR A 91 26.39 7.05 4.91
N PRO A 92 26.51 6.68 6.19
CA PRO A 92 25.52 5.85 6.88
C PRO A 92 24.11 6.44 6.85
N ASN A 93 23.98 7.77 6.93
CA ASN A 93 22.69 8.46 6.87
C ASN A 93 22.04 8.34 5.49
N LEU A 94 22.81 8.48 4.40
CA LEU A 94 22.30 8.33 3.03
C LEU A 94 21.97 6.87 2.72
N THR A 95 22.76 5.93 3.22
CA THR A 95 22.46 4.49 3.12
C THR A 95 21.16 4.17 3.84
N TYR A 96 20.98 4.65 5.07
CA TYR A 96 19.74 4.47 5.81
C TYR A 96 18.54 5.08 5.11
N LEU A 97 18.65 6.34 4.63
CA LEU A 97 17.58 7.01 3.90
C LEU A 97 17.24 6.27 2.60
N MET A 98 18.24 5.76 1.88
CA MET A 98 18.04 4.95 0.68
C MET A 98 17.30 3.64 0.99
N ASP A 99 17.58 2.99 2.12
CA ASP A 99 16.79 1.82 2.57
C ASP A 99 15.34 2.19 2.88
N GLN A 100 15.11 3.30 3.59
CA GLN A 100 13.74 3.76 3.89
C GLN A 100 12.96 4.13 2.63
N VAL A 101 13.61 4.75 1.64
CA VAL A 101 12.98 5.18 0.39
C VAL A 101 12.86 4.01 -0.60
N GLY A 102 13.99 3.46 -1.03
CA GLY A 102 14.09 2.49 -2.11
C GLY A 102 13.57 1.10 -1.77
N LYS A 103 13.60 0.69 -0.50
CA LYS A 103 13.09 -0.62 -0.06
C LYS A 103 11.72 -0.50 0.59
N TYR A 104 11.60 0.25 1.68
CA TYR A 104 10.40 0.19 2.52
C TYR A 104 9.24 1.03 1.99
N SER A 105 9.40 2.35 1.82
CA SER A 105 8.31 3.20 1.32
C SER A 105 7.93 2.86 -0.12
N GLN A 106 8.91 2.60 -1.01
CA GLN A 106 8.65 2.11 -2.36
C GLN A 106 7.92 0.75 -2.35
N GLY A 107 8.31 -0.17 -1.46
CA GLY A 107 7.62 -1.44 -1.30
C GLY A 107 6.17 -1.29 -0.85
N ILE A 108 5.89 -0.38 0.08
CA ILE A 108 4.52 -0.05 0.49
C ILE A 108 3.72 0.55 -0.66
N ILE A 109 4.34 1.43 -1.45
CA ILE A 109 3.70 2.04 -2.62
C ILE A 109 3.37 0.96 -3.66
N ASN A 110 4.34 0.11 -3.98
CA ASN A 110 4.18 -0.99 -4.93
C ASN A 110 3.13 -1.99 -4.44
N LEU A 111 3.06 -2.29 -3.14
CA LEU A 111 2.04 -3.17 -2.58
C LEU A 111 0.64 -2.62 -2.86
N ARG A 112 0.40 -1.33 -2.54
CA ARG A 112 -0.90 -0.71 -2.81
C ARG A 112 -1.22 -0.69 -4.30
N MET A 113 -0.23 -0.40 -5.14
CA MET A 113 -0.40 -0.40 -6.60
C MET A 113 -0.68 -1.80 -7.14
N ALA A 114 -0.06 -2.84 -6.58
CA ALA A 114 -0.26 -4.22 -6.97
C ALA A 114 -1.67 -4.69 -6.64
N THR A 115 -2.14 -4.42 -5.42
CA THR A 115 -3.52 -4.70 -5.00
C THR A 115 -4.52 -4.00 -5.92
N ARG A 116 -4.27 -2.73 -6.25
CA ARG A 116 -5.09 -1.93 -7.16
C ARG A 116 -4.93 -2.28 -8.63
N ARG A 117 -4.11 -3.24 -9.04
CA ARG A 117 -3.91 -3.55 -10.47
C ARG A 117 -3.95 -5.04 -10.76
N ASN A 118 -4.34 -5.84 -9.79
CA ASN A 118 -4.24 -7.30 -9.88
C ASN A 118 -2.89 -7.80 -10.36
N ASN A 119 -1.82 -7.22 -9.82
CA ASN A 119 -0.48 -7.63 -10.19
C ASN A 119 0.13 -8.51 -9.10
N ALA A 120 -0.19 -9.81 -9.12
CA ALA A 120 0.29 -10.79 -8.15
C ALA A 120 1.83 -10.81 -8.04
N SER A 121 2.54 -10.67 -9.16
CA SER A 121 4.01 -10.59 -9.18
C SER A 121 4.54 -9.38 -8.43
N LEU A 122 3.95 -8.20 -8.67
CA LEU A 122 4.31 -6.97 -7.96
C LEU A 122 3.92 -7.05 -6.48
N LEU A 123 2.77 -7.66 -6.16
CA LEU A 123 2.30 -7.86 -4.78
C LEU A 123 3.34 -8.67 -3.99
N ARG A 124 3.72 -9.85 -4.51
CA ARG A 124 4.73 -10.71 -3.89
C ARG A 124 6.10 -10.05 -3.78
N SER A 125 6.53 -9.34 -4.81
CA SER A 125 7.80 -8.60 -4.78
C SER A 125 7.79 -7.53 -3.69
N SER A 126 6.66 -6.84 -3.54
CA SER A 126 6.47 -5.80 -2.52
C SER A 126 6.41 -6.39 -1.11
N MET A 127 5.73 -7.52 -0.92
CA MET A 127 5.72 -8.28 0.32
C MET A 127 7.14 -8.70 0.71
N TYR A 128 7.89 -9.28 -0.23
CA TYR A 128 9.26 -9.70 -0.01
C TYR A 128 10.18 -8.53 0.36
N MET A 129 10.04 -7.38 -0.32
CA MET A 129 10.81 -6.17 -0.01
C MET A 129 10.49 -5.59 1.37
N THR A 130 9.27 -5.79 1.87
CA THR A 130 8.79 -5.21 3.13
C THR A 130 8.73 -6.22 4.28
N LYS A 131 9.18 -7.46 4.06
CA LYS A 131 9.12 -8.54 5.05
C LYS A 131 9.82 -8.17 6.35
N GLU A 132 10.96 -7.50 6.31
CA GLU A 132 11.69 -7.13 7.53
C GLU A 132 10.90 -6.08 8.34
N LEU A 133 10.22 -5.17 7.65
CA LEU A 133 9.34 -4.19 8.30
C LEU A 133 8.10 -4.87 8.91
N PHE A 134 7.54 -5.86 8.24
CA PHE A 134 6.38 -6.62 8.72
C PHE A 134 6.72 -7.51 9.91
N HIS A 135 7.81 -8.28 9.83
CA HIS A 135 8.25 -9.19 10.88
C HIS A 135 8.95 -8.48 12.05
N GLY A 136 9.49 -7.27 11.84
CA GLY A 136 10.06 -6.44 12.90
C GLY A 136 9.06 -5.99 13.96
N ARG A 137 7.75 -6.09 13.69
CA ARG A 137 6.69 -5.85 14.68
C ARG A 137 6.14 -7.15 15.22
N GLN A 138 5.71 -7.13 16.48
CA GLN A 138 5.02 -8.26 17.09
C GLN A 138 3.56 -8.35 16.60
N HIS A 139 3.34 -9.11 15.53
CA HIS A 139 2.00 -9.45 15.03
C HIS A 139 1.82 -10.96 14.85
N PRO A 140 1.84 -11.77 15.92
CA PRO A 140 2.02 -13.23 15.82
C PRO A 140 0.97 -13.90 14.93
N LYS A 141 -0.30 -13.48 15.05
CA LYS A 141 -1.40 -14.01 14.22
C LYS A 141 -1.21 -13.71 12.73
N TYR A 142 -0.91 -12.46 12.38
CA TYR A 142 -0.75 -12.05 10.98
C TYR A 142 0.53 -12.63 10.35
N GLN A 143 1.60 -12.76 11.14
CA GLN A 143 2.84 -13.40 10.70
C GLN A 143 2.64 -14.89 10.39
N ILE A 144 1.87 -15.59 11.23
CA ILE A 144 1.52 -16.98 11.00
C ILE A 144 0.66 -17.11 9.73
N ILE A 145 -0.35 -16.24 9.56
CA ILE A 145 -1.21 -16.26 8.36
C ILE A 145 -0.36 -16.05 7.09
N GLU A 146 0.51 -15.05 7.07
CA GLU A 146 1.37 -14.76 5.92
C GLU A 146 2.31 -15.93 5.61
N LEU A 147 2.91 -16.54 6.64
CA LEU A 147 3.77 -17.71 6.47
C LEU A 147 3.00 -18.91 5.90
N TYR A 148 1.80 -19.20 6.42
CA TYR A 148 0.98 -20.30 5.90
C TYR A 148 0.53 -20.04 4.46
N ASP A 149 0.11 -18.82 4.14
CA ASP A 149 -0.30 -18.45 2.78
C ASP A 149 0.88 -18.60 1.80
N ALA A 150 2.08 -18.15 2.19
CA ALA A 150 3.29 -18.32 1.40
C ALA A 150 3.68 -19.80 1.20
N ILE A 151 3.58 -20.64 2.25
CA ILE A 151 3.87 -22.08 2.17
C ILE A 151 2.84 -22.76 1.26
N GLN A 152 1.54 -22.52 1.47
CA GLN A 152 0.47 -23.10 0.67
C GLN A 152 0.65 -22.75 -0.80
N TYR A 153 0.87 -21.47 -1.11
CA TYR A 153 1.14 -21.01 -2.47
C TYR A 153 2.33 -21.73 -3.12
N LYS A 154 3.41 -21.98 -2.37
CA LYS A 154 4.58 -22.71 -2.88
C LYS A 154 4.32 -24.20 -3.10
N MET A 155 3.45 -24.80 -2.29
CA MET A 155 3.05 -26.20 -2.41
C MET A 155 2.00 -26.45 -3.51
N MET A 156 1.30 -25.41 -3.97
CA MET A 156 0.31 -25.53 -5.04
C MET A 156 0.95 -25.94 -6.38
N PRO A 157 0.29 -26.82 -7.15
CA PRO A 157 0.57 -27.05 -8.57
C PRO A 157 0.55 -25.75 -9.39
N GLU A 158 1.28 -25.72 -10.51
CA GLU A 158 1.46 -24.50 -11.31
C GLU A 158 0.15 -23.96 -11.91
N ASP A 159 -0.72 -24.86 -12.37
CA ASP A 159 -2.05 -24.55 -12.88
C ASP A 159 -2.94 -23.91 -11.80
N VAL A 160 -2.86 -24.40 -10.56
CA VAL A 160 -3.58 -23.83 -9.42
C VAL A 160 -3.00 -22.48 -9.02
N ARG A 161 -1.68 -22.31 -9.07
CA ARG A 161 -1.02 -21.01 -8.83
C ARG A 161 -1.43 -19.96 -9.85
N GLN A 162 -1.49 -20.34 -11.12
CA GLN A 162 -1.91 -19.45 -12.19
C GLN A 162 -3.34 -18.96 -11.95
N LEU A 163 -4.24 -19.89 -11.61
CA LEU A 163 -5.61 -19.56 -11.20
C LEU A 163 -5.61 -18.59 -10.01
N TYR A 164 -4.87 -18.90 -8.95
CA TYR A 164 -4.79 -18.05 -7.77
C TYR A 164 -4.32 -16.64 -8.10
N ASP A 165 -3.30 -16.50 -8.95
CA ASP A 165 -2.75 -15.22 -9.37
C ASP A 165 -3.77 -14.42 -10.18
N ASP A 166 -4.46 -15.06 -11.13
CA ASP A 166 -5.44 -14.43 -12.01
C ASP A 166 -6.65 -13.89 -11.22
N TYR A 167 -7.03 -14.56 -10.13
CA TYR A 167 -8.18 -14.19 -9.28
C TYR A 167 -7.79 -13.51 -7.96
N SER A 168 -6.52 -13.14 -7.77
CA SER A 168 -6.05 -12.49 -6.53
C SER A 168 -6.61 -11.08 -6.32
N SER A 169 -7.20 -10.44 -7.34
CA SER A 169 -8.08 -9.25 -7.23
C SER A 169 -8.91 -9.05 -8.50
N ILE A 170 -9.93 -8.17 -8.46
CA ILE A 170 -10.89 -7.96 -9.54
C ILE A 170 -10.75 -6.55 -10.14
N THR A 171 -10.76 -6.42 -11.47
CA THR A 171 -11.04 -5.12 -12.13
C THR A 171 -12.53 -5.06 -12.46
N THR A 172 -13.25 -4.16 -11.81
CA THR A 172 -14.67 -3.87 -12.11
C THR A 172 -14.82 -2.97 -13.34
N SER A 173 -13.78 -2.18 -13.64
CA SER A 173 -13.80 -1.15 -14.69
C SER A 173 -13.42 -1.66 -16.08
N GLY A 174 -12.95 -2.91 -16.19
CA GLY A 174 -12.33 -3.44 -17.42
C GLY A 174 -10.99 -2.79 -17.79
N ASN A 175 -10.54 -1.78 -17.02
CA ASN A 175 -9.28 -1.10 -17.24
C ASN A 175 -8.18 -1.76 -16.41
N TYR A 176 -7.21 -2.39 -17.10
CA TYR A 176 -6.04 -3.04 -16.48
C TYR A 176 -5.17 -2.11 -15.62
N SER A 177 -5.33 -0.79 -15.75
CA SER A 177 -4.59 0.22 -14.98
C SER A 177 -5.33 0.72 -13.73
N LEU A 178 -6.63 0.36 -13.58
CA LEU A 178 -7.54 0.72 -12.49
C LEU A 178 -8.24 -0.55 -11.96
N GLY A 179 -7.53 -1.33 -11.15
CA GLY A 179 -8.13 -2.38 -10.34
C GLY A 179 -8.63 -1.83 -9.00
N GLU A 180 -9.65 -2.49 -8.47
CA GLU A 180 -10.23 -2.19 -7.17
C GLU A 180 -9.88 -3.34 -6.21
N ASP A 181 -9.59 -3.02 -4.96
CA ASP A 181 -9.39 -4.06 -3.95
C ASP A 181 -10.70 -4.87 -3.81
N PHE A 182 -10.61 -6.18 -3.61
CA PHE A 182 -11.80 -7.03 -3.50
C PHE A 182 -12.69 -6.55 -2.35
N ASP A 183 -12.08 -6.07 -1.26
CA ASP A 183 -12.77 -5.46 -0.13
C ASP A 183 -13.52 -4.18 -0.53
N PHE A 184 -12.97 -3.37 -1.43
CA PHE A 184 -13.63 -2.16 -1.93
C PHE A 184 -14.83 -2.50 -2.82
N VAL A 185 -14.68 -3.48 -3.72
CA VAL A 185 -15.77 -3.98 -4.57
C VAL A 185 -16.89 -4.57 -3.70
N LEU A 186 -16.53 -5.38 -2.71
CA LEU A 186 -17.47 -5.94 -1.75
C LEU A 186 -18.11 -4.87 -0.89
N GLU A 187 -17.38 -3.84 -0.45
CA GLU A 187 -17.92 -2.74 0.34
C GLU A 187 -18.95 -1.96 -0.46
N GLU A 188 -18.68 -1.67 -1.74
CA GLU A 188 -19.61 -0.96 -2.61
C GLU A 188 -20.85 -1.80 -2.91
N LYS A 189 -20.68 -3.09 -3.20
CA LYS A 189 -21.80 -4.03 -3.31
C LYS A 189 -22.58 -4.16 -2.00
N ASN A 190 -21.91 -4.15 -0.85
CA ASN A 190 -22.56 -4.16 0.45
C ASN A 190 -23.31 -2.85 0.74
N LYS A 191 -22.82 -1.69 0.31
CA LYS A 191 -23.55 -0.41 0.40
C LYS A 191 -24.83 -0.45 -0.45
N GLN A 192 -24.73 -0.97 -1.67
CA GLN A 192 -25.88 -1.17 -2.56
C GLN A 192 -26.91 -2.11 -1.93
N LEU A 193 -26.49 -3.28 -1.45
CA LEU A 193 -27.36 -4.23 -0.73
C LEU A 193 -28.04 -3.58 0.48
N LYS A 194 -27.27 -2.88 1.32
CA LYS A 194 -27.80 -2.19 2.51
C LYS A 194 -28.82 -1.11 2.18
N SER A 195 -28.76 -0.50 1.00
CA SER A 195 -29.75 0.50 0.57
C SER A 195 -31.15 -0.08 0.37
N TRP A 196 -31.25 -1.38 0.12
CA TRP A 196 -32.52 -2.12 -0.04
C TRP A 196 -33.03 -2.72 1.26
N ILE A 197 -32.21 -2.72 2.31
CA ILE A 197 -32.58 -3.27 3.61
C ILE A 197 -33.34 -2.19 4.40
N PRO A 198 -34.52 -2.51 4.97
CA PRO A 198 -35.25 -1.58 5.82
C PRO A 198 -34.42 -1.08 6.99
N LYS A 199 -34.66 0.16 7.44
CA LYS A 199 -33.98 0.72 8.63
C LYS A 199 -34.28 -0.13 9.87
N GLY A 200 -33.23 -0.62 10.54
CA GLY A 200 -33.33 -1.47 11.73
C GLY A 200 -32.26 -2.56 11.73
N VAL A 201 -32.33 -3.47 12.70
CA VAL A 201 -31.50 -4.70 12.69
C VAL A 201 -32.18 -5.68 11.73
N PRO A 202 -31.55 -6.03 10.60
CA PRO A 202 -32.16 -6.90 9.60
C PRO A 202 -32.11 -8.36 10.09
N THR A 203 -33.17 -9.12 9.82
CA THR A 203 -33.15 -10.59 10.03
C THR A 203 -32.37 -11.27 8.90
N ASP A 204 -31.93 -12.50 9.13
CA ASP A 204 -31.23 -13.31 8.12
C ASP A 204 -32.09 -13.53 6.87
N GLU A 205 -33.41 -13.66 7.03
CA GLU A 205 -34.36 -13.79 5.92
C GLU A 205 -34.41 -12.55 5.03
N ILE A 206 -34.33 -11.36 5.64
CA ILE A 206 -34.26 -10.08 4.91
C ILE A 206 -32.94 -10.00 4.14
N TRP A 207 -31.82 -10.34 4.78
CA TRP A 207 -30.52 -10.42 4.12
C TRP A 207 -30.54 -11.37 2.91
N GLN A 208 -31.04 -12.59 3.10
CA GLN A 208 -31.13 -13.57 2.02
C GLN A 208 -32.03 -13.11 0.88
N THR A 209 -33.18 -12.50 1.20
CA THR A 209 -34.12 -12.02 0.20
C THR A 209 -33.51 -10.90 -0.65
N VAL A 210 -32.85 -9.93 -0.03
CA VAL A 210 -32.20 -8.82 -0.74
C VAL A 210 -31.01 -9.33 -1.56
N CYS A 211 -30.14 -10.17 -0.99
CA CYS A 211 -28.98 -10.72 -1.71
C CYS A 211 -29.39 -11.55 -2.94
N ARG A 212 -30.43 -12.38 -2.84
CA ARG A 212 -30.91 -13.21 -3.97
C ARG A 212 -31.52 -12.39 -5.10
N ASN A 213 -32.09 -11.24 -4.79
CA ASN A 213 -32.83 -10.42 -5.75
C ASN A 213 -32.08 -9.13 -6.15
N ILE A 214 -30.82 -8.94 -5.74
CA ILE A 214 -30.11 -7.67 -5.90
C ILE A 214 -30.06 -7.19 -7.36
N THR A 215 -29.81 -8.09 -8.32
CA THR A 215 -29.79 -7.76 -9.75
C THR A 215 -31.16 -7.29 -10.25
N LEU A 216 -32.25 -7.89 -9.77
CA LEU A 216 -33.61 -7.49 -10.12
C LEU A 216 -33.93 -6.10 -9.52
N LEU A 217 -33.55 -5.88 -8.26
CA LEU A 217 -33.78 -4.62 -7.54
C LEU A 217 -33.00 -3.46 -8.19
N GLU A 218 -31.73 -3.69 -8.56
CA GLU A 218 -30.90 -2.72 -9.31
C GLU A 218 -31.57 -2.34 -10.64
N ASN A 219 -32.05 -3.32 -11.41
CA ASN A 219 -32.76 -3.07 -12.67
C ASN A 219 -34.05 -2.26 -12.50
N ILE A 220 -34.79 -2.45 -11.39
CA ILE A 220 -36.00 -1.66 -11.09
C ILE A 220 -35.64 -0.21 -10.80
N LYS A 221 -34.56 0.02 -10.02
CA LYS A 221 -34.08 1.35 -9.68
C LYS A 221 -33.66 2.13 -10.91
N ASP A 222 -32.89 1.52 -11.79
CA ASP A 222 -32.40 2.16 -13.02
C ASP A 222 -33.57 2.56 -13.93
N ARG A 223 -34.60 1.70 -14.05
CA ARG A 223 -35.84 2.01 -14.80
C ARG A 223 -36.65 3.14 -14.17
N SER A 224 -36.67 3.25 -12.84
CA SER A 224 -37.41 4.30 -12.13
C SER A 224 -36.75 5.68 -12.19
N LEU A 225 -35.45 5.75 -12.48
CA LEU A 225 -34.67 6.99 -12.60
C LEU A 225 -34.61 7.52 -14.05
N SER A 226 -35.06 6.73 -15.02
CA SER A 226 -35.10 7.07 -16.46
C SER A 226 -36.45 7.66 -16.94
N VAL A 227 -37.36 7.99 -16.01
CA VAL A 227 -38.65 8.66 -16.24
C VAL A 227 -38.61 10.02 -15.56
#